data_AF-A0A1Q7LI86-F1
#
_entry.id   AF-A0A1Q7LI86-F1
#
_cell.length_a   1.000
_cell.length_b   1.000
_cell.length_c   1.000
_cell.angle_alpha   90.00
_cell.angle_beta   90.00
_cell.angle_gamma   90.00
#
_symmetry.space_group_name_H-M   'P 1'
#
loop_
_entity.id
_entity.type
_entity.pdbx_description
1 polymer ?
#
loop_
_entity_poly.entity_id
_entity_poly.type
_entity_poly.pdbx_seq_one_letter_code
_entity_poly.pdbx_strand_id
1 'polypeptide(L)' 'MRVTGANGQTLHHVWFHGNDQVGDVALTIGGSPWRSWSRKTIPADAKGAWHVEIRDAAGTVLKKIDFTVGQ' A
#
# COMPACT_ATOMS: atom_id res chain seq x y z
N MET A 1 -6.03 -4.51 -5.03
CA MET A 1 -6.82 -3.31 -5.39
C MET A 1 -7.24 -3.39 -6.86
N ARG A 2 -8.49 -3.04 -7.20
CA ARG A 2 -8.88 -2.77 -8.60
C ARG A 2 -8.63 -1.30 -8.88
N VAL A 3 -7.83 -1.00 -9.89
CA VAL A 3 -7.50 0.35 -10.33
C VAL A 3 -8.23 0.62 -11.65
N THR A 4 -8.84 1.80 -11.77
CA THR A 4 -9.45 2.31 -13.00
C THR A 4 -8.79 3.64 -13.34
N GLY A 5 -8.39 3.82 -14.60
CA GLY A 5 -7.50 4.92 -14.99
C GLY A 5 -6.04 4.66 -14.61
N ALA A 6 -5.21 5.71 -14.60
CA ALA A 6 -3.79 5.65 -14.23
C ALA A 6 -2.93 4.69 -15.09
N ASN A 7 -3.33 4.42 -16.34
CA ASN A 7 -2.53 3.63 -17.27
C ASN A 7 -1.16 4.29 -17.49
N GLY A 8 -0.09 3.52 -17.33
CA GLY A 8 1.28 4.01 -17.45
C GLY A 8 1.82 4.69 -16.19
N GLN A 9 1.01 4.82 -15.13
CA GLN A 9 1.43 5.40 -13.87
C GLN A 9 1.91 4.33 -12.88
N THR A 10 2.70 4.78 -11.91
CA THR A 10 3.13 3.98 -10.76
C THR A 10 2.38 4.43 -9.52
N LEU A 11 1.83 3.46 -8.78
CA LEU A 11 1.31 3.66 -7.44
C LEU A 11 2.27 3.08 -6.41
N HIS A 12 2.26 3.64 -5.22
CA HIS A 12 3.09 3.19 -4.11
C HIS A 12 2.20 2.65 -3.00
N HIS A 13 2.47 1.43 -2.57
CA HIS A 13 1.92 0.88 -1.34
C HIS A 13 2.94 1.09 -0.21
N VAL A 14 2.71 2.12 0.59
CA VAL A 14 3.57 2.49 1.71
C VAL A 14 3.01 1.87 3.00
N TRP A 15 3.80 0.99 3.62
CA TRP A 15 3.41 0.22 4.80
C TRP A 15 3.93 0.88 6.07
N PHE A 16 3.06 0.99 7.05
CA PHE A 16 3.34 1.58 8.36
C PHE A 16 2.98 0.62 9.49
N HIS A 17 3.84 0.59 10.51
CA HIS A 17 3.56 -0.03 11.81
C HIS A 17 3.48 1.10 12.84
N GLY A 18 2.30 1.31 13.45
CA GLY A 18 2.03 2.53 14.20
C GLY A 18 2.19 3.77 13.31
N ASN A 19 3.20 4.61 13.60
CA ASN A 19 3.55 5.80 12.82
C ASN A 19 4.83 5.62 11.99
N ASP A 20 5.50 4.48 12.10
CA ASP A 20 6.79 4.25 11.45
C ASP A 20 6.60 3.65 10.06
N GLN A 21 7.13 4.33 9.04
CA GLN A 21 7.17 3.80 7.68
C GLN A 21 8.17 2.65 7.62
N VAL A 22 7.66 1.44 7.41
CA VAL A 22 8.46 0.22 7.41
C VAL A 22 8.69 -0.34 6.00
N GLY A 23 8.03 0.19 4.97
CA GLY A 23 8.33 -0.19 3.58
C GLY A 23 7.51 0.56 2.54
N ASP A 24 7.99 0.53 1.30
CA ASP A 24 7.35 1.10 0.12
C ASP A 24 7.45 0.10 -1.03
N VAL A 25 6.34 -0.13 -1.71
CA VAL A 25 6.24 -1.05 -2.85
C VAL A 25 5.65 -0.31 -4.04
N ALA A 26 6.49 -0.08 -5.06
CA ALA A 26 6.07 0.46 -6.34
C ALA A 26 5.27 -0.57 -7.14
N LEU A 27 4.13 -0.15 -7.67
CA LEU A 27 3.18 -0.95 -8.43
C LEU A 27 2.87 -0.25 -9.75
N THR A 28 3.41 -0.79 -10.85
CA THR A 28 3.14 -0.28 -12.19
C THR A 28 1.73 -0.67 -12.64
N ILE A 29 0.96 0.30 -13.12
CA ILE A 29 -0.39 0.11 -13.64
C ILE A 29 -0.35 -0.02 -15.17
N GLY A 30 -0.41 -1.26 -15.66
CA GLY A 30 -0.29 -1.57 -17.09
C GLY A 30 -1.56 -1.39 -17.92
N GLY A 31 -2.70 -1.03 -17.31
CA GLY A 31 -4.00 -1.09 -17.97
C GLY A 31 -5.12 -0.40 -17.20
N SER A 32 -6.33 -0.35 -17.79
CA SER A 32 -7.55 -0.02 -17.08
C SER A 32 -8.70 -0.89 -17.59
N PRO A 33 -9.36 -1.68 -16.73
CA PRO A 33 -9.06 -1.86 -15.31
C PRO A 33 -7.81 -2.71 -15.09
N TRP A 34 -7.02 -2.40 -14.06
CA TRP A 34 -5.87 -3.20 -13.63
C TRP A 34 -6.08 -3.76 -12.23
N ARG A 35 -5.50 -4.92 -11.95
CA ARG A 35 -5.43 -5.47 -10.59
C ARG A 35 -3.97 -5.53 -10.18
N SER A 36 -3.66 -4.79 -9.12
CA SER A 36 -2.36 -4.86 -8.47
C SER A 36 -2.54 -5.15 -6.98
N TRP A 37 -1.53 -5.77 -6.39
CA TRP A 37 -1.47 -6.10 -4.98
C TRP A 37 -0.02 -6.09 -4.52
N SER A 38 0.18 -5.73 -3.26
CA SER A 38 1.44 -5.94 -2.55
C SER A 38 1.16 -6.82 -1.34
N ARG A 39 2.18 -7.54 -0.88
CA ARG A 39 2.13 -8.30 0.37
C ARG A 39 3.29 -7.87 1.25
N LYS A 40 3.07 -7.93 2.56
CA LYS A 40 4.12 -7.74 3.56
C LYS A 40 4.06 -8.85 4.58
N THR A 41 5.19 -9.51 4.80
CA THR A 41 5.34 -10.47 5.90
C THR A 41 5.52 -9.68 7.17
N ILE A 42 4.64 -9.90 8.15
CA ILE A 42 4.66 -9.21 9.43
C ILE A 42 5.27 -10.17 10.46
N PRO A 43 6.40 -9.83 11.08
CA PRO A 43 7.03 -10.70 12.07
C PRO A 43 6.17 -10.76 13.35
N ALA A 44 6.32 -11.83 14.12
CA ALA A 44 5.41 -12.17 15.23
C ALA A 44 5.44 -11.17 16.40
N ASP A 45 6.52 -10.42 16.52
CA ASP A 45 6.74 -9.33 17.47
C ASP A 45 6.11 -8.00 17.02
N ALA A 46 5.87 -7.82 15.72
CA ALA A 46 5.29 -6.59 15.15
C ALA A 46 3.75 -6.64 15.09
N LYS A 47 3.12 -6.99 16.22
CA LYS A 47 1.66 -6.96 16.40
C LYS A 47 1.16 -5.52 16.62
N GLY A 48 -0.16 -5.36 16.62
CA GLY A 48 -0.81 -4.08 16.92
C GLY A 48 -1.28 -3.35 15.67
N ALA A 49 -1.26 -2.01 15.72
CA ALA A 49 -1.83 -1.16 14.68
C ALA A 49 -0.92 -1.05 13.45
N TRP A 50 -1.50 -1.26 12.29
CA TRP A 50 -0.86 -1.14 10.99
C TRP A 50 -1.70 -0.30 10.06
N HIS A 51 -1.05 0.32 9.08
CA HIS A 51 -1.76 0.91 7.97
C HIS A 51 -0.97 0.83 6.67
N VAL A 52 -1.69 0.84 5.54
CA VAL A 52 -1.11 0.98 4.21
C VAL A 52 -1.66 2.25 3.57
N GLU A 53 -0.76 3.09 3.09
CA GLU A 53 -1.10 4.22 2.25
C GLU A 53 -0.86 3.87 0.79
N ILE A 54 -1.85 4.12 -0.04
CA ILE A 54 -1.76 4.06 -1.49
C ILE A 54 -1.47 5.47 -1.96
N ARG A 55 -0.26 5.69 -2.46
CA ARG A 55 0.20 6.99 -2.95
C ARG A 55 0.36 6.98 -4.47
N ASP A 56 0.18 8.15 -5.08
CA ASP A 56 0.58 8.36 -6.48
C ASP A 56 2.10 8.60 -6.60
N ALA A 57 2.59 8.79 -7.82
CA ALA A 57 3.99 9.06 -8.10
C ALA A 57 4.49 10.41 -7.54
N ALA A 58 3.59 11.34 -7.21
CA ALA A 58 3.93 12.60 -6.55
C ALA A 58 3.96 12.48 -5.01
N GLY A 59 3.64 11.30 -4.47
CA GLY A 59 3.55 11.04 -3.04
C GLY A 59 2.20 11.43 -2.42
N THR A 60 1.20 11.81 -3.21
CA THR A 60 -0.13 12.15 -2.73
C THR A 60 -0.83 10.89 -2.23
N VAL A 61 -1.32 10.90 -0.99
CA VAL A 61 -2.10 9.79 -0.44
C VAL A 61 -3.48 9.77 -1.12
N LEU A 62 -3.71 8.78 -1.97
CA LEU A 62 -4.99 8.53 -2.62
C LEU A 62 -5.96 7.78 -1.70
N LYS A 63 -5.41 6.89 -0.87
CA LYS A 63 -6.18 6.08 0.08
C LYS A 63 -5.31 5.60 1.23
N LYS A 64 -5.90 5.51 2.41
CA LYS A 64 -5.32 4.86 3.59
C LYS A 64 -6.18 3.69 4.02
N ILE A 65 -5.55 2.60 4.46
CA ILE A 65 -6.20 1.39 4.94
C ILE A 65 -5.58 1.02 6.28
N ASP A 66 -6.35 1.16 7.35
CA ASP A 66 -5.94 0.81 8.72
C ASP A 66 -6.41 -0.61 9.08
N PHE A 67 -5.57 -1.36 9.80
CA PHE A 67 -5.86 -2.71 10.26
C PHE A 67 -5.00 -3.09 11.48
N THR A 68 -5.38 -4.16 12.17
CA THR A 68 -4.65 -4.66 13.36
C THR A 68 -4.18 -6.09 13.13
N VAL A 69 -2.95 -6.39 13.55
CA VAL A 69 -2.35 -7.72 13.41
C VAL A 69 -2.20 -8.38 14.76
N GLY A 70 -2.62 -9.64 14.87
CA GLY A 70 -2.49 -10.46 16.07
C GLY A 70 -3.65 -10.35 17.06
N GLN A 71 -4.87 -10.15 16.56
CA GLN A 71 -6.09 -10.30 17.36
C GLN A 71 -6.33 -11.74 17.81
#